data_AF-A0A974H5L1-F1
#
_entry.id   AF-A0A974H5L1-F1
#
_cell.length_a   1.000
_cell.length_b   1.000
_cell.length_c   1.000
_cell.angle_alpha   90.00
_cell.angle_beta   90.00
_cell.angle_gamma   90.00
#
_symmetry.space_group_name_H-M   'P 1'
#
loop_
_entity.id
_entity.type
_entity.pdbx_description
1 polymer ?
#
loop_
_entity_poly.entity_id
_entity_poly.type
_entity_poly.pdbx_seq_one_letter_code
_entity_poly.pdbx_strand_id
1 'polypeptide(L)'
;DDCTDSFTPNQVARMHCYLDLVYQSWQPTSKPLPVAIAPQIVERTPASVTLEWFPPIDGHFYEREVGTACHLCADQRVLVQYATNASSPVPCNPSGHWSPREAEGHPDVEQPCETSVRTWSPNSGANHRTVPPTCPEPHGCYLQLEFSNAVVPQSLTIWVTFVNTERDTSGAVVYVKLLMVNGKELSLGTQNIFCDVPLTIKLDNKDINGEVFAIQIYTKDNELEIDAAMINSVPNSPLCASCKPIHYKVLRDPPVEGEFPSFISNLHRRYTDT
;
A
#
# COMPACT_ATOMS: atom_id res chain seq x y z
N ASP A 1 -31.73 20.59 -15.80
CA ASP A 1 -30.53 20.45 -14.95
C ASP A 1 -29.44 21.38 -15.45
N ASP A 2 -29.53 22.67 -15.10
CA ASP A 2 -28.66 23.73 -15.66
C ASP A 2 -28.13 24.66 -14.56
N CYS A 3 -27.96 24.12 -13.34
CA CYS A 3 -27.65 24.92 -12.15
C CYS A 3 -26.36 24.54 -11.44
N THR A 4 -25.53 23.64 -11.98
CA THR A 4 -24.17 23.39 -11.46
C THR A 4 -23.36 22.57 -12.46
N ASP A 5 -22.45 23.20 -13.18
CA ASP A 5 -21.60 22.59 -14.21
C ASP A 5 -20.10 22.70 -13.89
N SER A 6 -19.74 23.17 -12.70
CA SER A 6 -18.34 23.36 -12.31
C SER A 6 -18.06 22.90 -10.89
N PHE A 7 -16.90 22.24 -10.74
CA PHE A 7 -16.31 21.92 -9.45
C PHE A 7 -15.19 22.92 -9.17
N THR A 8 -15.09 23.37 -7.92
CA THR A 8 -13.93 24.17 -7.49
C THR A 8 -12.65 23.31 -7.52
N PRO A 9 -11.46 23.91 -7.72
CA PRO A 9 -10.20 23.17 -7.68
C PRO A 9 -10.01 22.33 -6.40
N ASN A 10 -10.49 22.83 -5.25
CA ASN A 10 -10.44 22.10 -3.98
C ASN A 10 -11.43 20.91 -3.93
N GLN A 11 -12.59 21.02 -4.58
CA GLN A 11 -13.53 19.91 -4.71
C GLN A 11 -12.98 18.84 -5.67
N VAL A 12 -12.37 19.25 -6.77
CA VAL A 12 -11.68 18.34 -7.71
C VAL A 12 -10.51 17.64 -7.00
N ALA A 13 -9.67 18.37 -6.27
CA ALA A 13 -8.58 17.79 -5.49
C ALA A 13 -9.06 16.81 -4.41
N ARG A 14 -10.17 17.11 -3.72
CA ARG A 14 -10.80 16.16 -2.78
C ARG A 14 -11.33 14.93 -3.48
N MET A 15 -11.99 15.06 -4.62
CA MET A 15 -12.44 13.91 -5.41
C MET A 15 -11.27 13.08 -5.90
N HIS A 16 -10.17 13.69 -6.36
CA HIS A 16 -8.95 12.95 -6.72
C HIS A 16 -8.35 12.22 -5.53
N CYS A 17 -8.29 12.82 -4.34
CA CYS A 17 -7.81 12.15 -3.13
C CYS A 17 -8.66 10.91 -2.79
N TYR A 18 -9.99 11.00 -2.89
CA TYR A 18 -10.89 9.86 -2.70
C TYR A 18 -10.68 8.79 -3.77
N LEU A 19 -10.51 9.19 -5.03
CA LEU A 19 -10.24 8.27 -6.13
C LEU A 19 -8.89 7.60 -5.97
N ASP A 20 -7.84 8.30 -5.54
CA ASP A 20 -6.51 7.72 -5.30
C ASP A 20 -6.54 6.73 -4.12
N LEU A 21 -7.34 7.00 -3.10
CA LEU A 21 -7.58 6.08 -1.98
C LEU A 21 -8.36 4.83 -2.40
N VAL A 22 -9.39 4.97 -3.24
CA VAL A 22 -10.27 3.88 -3.67
C VAL A 22 -9.69 3.08 -4.85
N TYR A 23 -8.93 3.70 -5.74
CA TYR A 23 -8.40 3.03 -6.94
C TYR A 23 -7.12 2.25 -6.70
N GLN A 24 -6.37 2.48 -5.61
CA GLN A 24 -5.22 1.64 -5.28
C GLN A 24 -5.61 0.16 -5.18
N SER A 25 -6.83 -0.15 -4.74
CA SER A 25 -7.36 -1.51 -4.66
C SER A 25 -7.97 -2.05 -5.95
N TRP A 26 -8.37 -1.18 -6.87
CA TRP A 26 -8.97 -1.56 -8.16
C TRP A 26 -7.92 -1.82 -9.26
N GLN A 27 -6.64 -1.60 -8.97
CA GLN A 27 -5.58 -1.87 -9.93
C GLN A 27 -5.40 -3.39 -10.10
N PRO A 28 -5.60 -3.95 -11.31
CA PRO A 28 -5.42 -5.38 -11.52
C PRO A 28 -3.97 -5.78 -11.22
N THR A 29 -3.79 -6.95 -10.59
CA THR A 29 -2.50 -7.58 -10.25
C THR A 29 -1.53 -7.72 -11.43
N SER A 30 -2.03 -7.61 -12.66
CA SER A 30 -1.21 -7.53 -13.88
C SER A 30 -2.01 -6.80 -14.95
N LYS A 31 -1.52 -5.64 -15.43
CA LYS A 31 -1.83 -4.98 -16.73
C LYS A 31 -1.14 -3.61 -16.87
N PRO A 32 -1.22 -2.98 -18.06
CA PRO A 32 -0.19 -2.94 -19.13
C PRO A 32 1.04 -2.07 -18.77
N LEU A 33 1.91 -1.78 -19.76
CA LEU A 33 2.96 -0.76 -19.60
C LEU A 33 2.32 0.57 -19.14
N PRO A 34 2.98 1.33 -18.25
CA PRO A 34 2.47 2.60 -17.77
C PRO A 34 2.07 3.49 -18.93
N VAL A 35 0.83 4.00 -18.90
CA VAL A 35 0.34 4.93 -19.90
C VAL A 35 1.01 6.26 -19.64
N ALA A 36 1.94 6.65 -20.51
CA ALA A 36 2.59 7.95 -20.43
C ALA A 36 1.53 9.06 -20.50
N ILE A 37 1.42 9.84 -19.42
CA ILE A 37 0.58 11.04 -19.40
C ILE A 37 1.29 12.12 -20.23
N ALA A 38 0.52 12.88 -21.01
CA ALA A 38 1.08 14.01 -21.76
C ALA A 38 1.68 15.04 -20.77
N PRO A 39 2.87 15.59 -21.05
CA PRO A 39 3.46 16.61 -20.20
C PRO A 39 2.60 17.87 -20.19
N GLN A 40 2.65 18.62 -19.09
CA GLN A 40 2.11 19.97 -18.99
C GLN A 40 3.19 21.01 -19.25
N ILE A 41 2.79 22.15 -19.82
CA ILE A 41 3.65 23.33 -19.90
C ILE A 41 3.57 24.04 -18.55
N VAL A 42 4.69 24.10 -17.83
CA VAL A 42 4.76 24.74 -16.51
C VAL A 42 5.39 26.12 -16.58
N GLU A 43 6.17 26.40 -17.63
CA GLU A 43 6.79 27.70 -17.82
C GLU A 43 6.96 27.99 -19.31
N ARG A 44 6.78 29.25 -19.69
CA ARG A 44 6.98 29.72 -21.06
C ARG A 44 7.66 31.08 -21.04
N THR A 45 8.80 31.18 -21.70
CA THR A 45 9.49 32.43 -21.99
C THR A 45 9.53 32.65 -23.51
N PRO A 46 9.93 33.84 -24.00
CA PRO A 46 10.07 34.08 -25.44
C PRO A 46 11.10 33.17 -26.13
N ALA A 47 12.02 32.58 -25.37
CA ALA A 47 13.10 31.75 -25.87
C ALA A 47 13.12 30.34 -25.25
N SER A 48 12.12 29.97 -24.45
CA SER A 48 12.09 28.63 -23.84
C SER A 48 10.69 28.16 -23.46
N VAL A 49 10.52 26.83 -23.45
CA VAL A 49 9.33 26.16 -22.94
C VAL A 49 9.76 25.08 -21.97
N THR A 50 9.19 25.07 -20.77
CA THR A 50 9.42 24.00 -19.79
C THR A 50 8.21 23.07 -19.74
N LEU A 51 8.49 21.78 -19.95
CA LEU A 51 7.56 20.67 -19.87
C LEU A 51 7.76 19.90 -18.56
N GLU A 52 6.67 19.46 -17.94
CA GLU A 52 6.68 18.60 -16.76
C GLU A 52 5.74 17.40 -16.92
N TRP A 53 6.23 16.21 -16.60
CA TRP A 53 5.45 14.97 -16.56
C TRP A 53 4.98 14.72 -15.13
N PHE A 54 3.67 14.62 -14.94
CA PHE A 54 3.13 14.19 -13.67
C PHE A 54 3.45 12.71 -13.41
N PRO A 55 3.68 12.33 -12.14
CA PRO A 55 3.87 10.94 -11.80
C PRO A 55 2.66 10.11 -12.25
N PRO A 56 2.87 8.87 -12.70
CA PRO A 56 1.77 8.05 -13.15
C PRO A 56 0.90 7.65 -11.95
N ILE A 57 -0.42 7.59 -12.17
CA ILE A 57 -1.41 7.23 -11.13
C ILE A 57 -1.18 5.78 -10.65
N ASP A 58 -0.69 4.93 -11.54
CA ASP A 58 -0.33 3.54 -11.22
C ASP A 58 0.96 3.41 -10.38
N GLY A 59 1.67 4.51 -10.11
CA GLY A 59 2.91 4.50 -9.33
C GLY A 59 4.10 3.79 -10.00
N HIS A 60 4.05 3.52 -11.31
CA HIS A 60 5.11 2.79 -12.00
C HIS A 60 6.24 3.70 -12.48
N PHE A 61 7.38 3.63 -11.80
CA PHE A 61 8.58 4.41 -12.14
C PHE A 61 9.64 3.63 -12.93
N TYR A 62 9.57 2.29 -12.90
CA TYR A 62 10.62 1.40 -13.41
C TYR A 62 10.12 0.39 -14.45
N GLU A 63 11.03 -0.08 -15.29
CA GLU A 63 10.80 -1.17 -16.23
C GLU A 63 10.47 -2.48 -15.47
N ARG A 64 9.44 -3.19 -15.93
CA ARG A 64 9.02 -4.47 -15.35
C ARG A 64 9.82 -5.62 -15.97
N GLU A 65 10.92 -6.01 -15.36
CA GLU A 65 11.64 -7.24 -15.71
C GLU A 65 11.03 -8.44 -14.97
N VAL A 66 10.66 -9.50 -15.70
CA VAL A 66 10.05 -10.71 -15.11
C VAL A 66 11.04 -11.37 -14.15
N GLY A 67 10.56 -11.75 -12.96
CA GLY A 67 11.40 -12.34 -11.90
C GLY A 67 12.15 -11.30 -11.05
N THR A 68 11.93 -10.02 -11.27
CA THR A 68 12.46 -8.93 -10.42
C THR A 68 11.36 -8.30 -9.58
N ALA A 69 11.75 -7.71 -8.44
CA ALA A 69 10.85 -6.92 -7.59
C ALA A 69 10.60 -5.50 -8.13
N CYS A 70 11.05 -5.15 -9.34
CA CYS A 70 10.96 -3.78 -9.87
C CYS A 70 9.53 -3.27 -10.05
N HIS A 71 8.56 -4.18 -10.20
CA HIS A 71 7.14 -3.84 -10.24
C HIS A 71 6.59 -3.38 -8.88
N LEU A 72 7.30 -3.64 -7.78
CA LEU A 72 6.96 -3.23 -6.41
C LEU A 72 7.67 -1.92 -6.02
N CYS A 73 8.47 -1.33 -6.91
CA CYS A 73 9.30 -0.18 -6.60
C CYS A 73 8.58 1.13 -6.95
N ALA A 74 8.37 1.97 -5.94
CA ALA A 74 7.83 3.32 -6.06
C ALA A 74 8.94 4.38 -6.21
N ASP A 75 8.56 5.67 -6.24
CA ASP A 75 9.51 6.79 -6.28
C ASP A 75 10.58 6.65 -5.18
N GLN A 76 11.76 7.22 -5.41
CA GLN A 76 12.92 7.13 -4.52
C GLN A 76 13.40 5.69 -4.25
N ARG A 77 13.06 4.73 -5.14
CA ARG A 77 13.44 3.31 -5.03
C ARG A 77 13.00 2.68 -3.71
N VAL A 78 11.82 3.07 -3.23
CA VAL A 78 11.16 2.42 -2.09
C VAL A 78 10.42 1.19 -2.60
N LEU A 79 10.62 0.04 -1.94
CA LEU A 79 9.82 -1.15 -2.22
C LEU A 79 8.52 -1.10 -1.40
N VAL A 80 7.40 -1.24 -2.08
CA VAL A 80 6.05 -1.25 -1.52
C VAL A 80 5.42 -2.61 -1.82
N GLN A 81 4.98 -3.32 -0.80
CA GLN A 81 4.34 -4.63 -0.99
C GLN A 81 3.27 -4.88 0.07
N TYR A 82 2.26 -5.63 -0.33
CA TYR A 82 1.21 -6.15 0.54
C TYR A 82 1.58 -7.54 1.04
N ALA A 83 0.93 -7.97 2.12
CA ALA A 83 1.06 -9.34 2.61
C ALA A 83 0.62 -10.34 1.54
N THR A 84 1.38 -11.42 1.36
CA THR A 84 1.11 -12.45 0.34
C THR A 84 0.78 -13.81 0.94
N ASN A 85 0.99 -13.98 2.24
CA ASN A 85 0.67 -15.20 2.95
C ASN A 85 0.16 -14.83 4.35
N ALA A 86 -0.92 -15.47 4.77
CA ALA A 86 -1.55 -15.20 6.04
C ALA A 86 -1.82 -16.47 6.84
N SER A 87 -1.65 -16.38 8.16
CA SER A 87 -1.95 -17.49 9.07
C SER A 87 -2.47 -17.00 10.42
N SER A 88 -3.22 -17.85 11.10
CA SER A 88 -3.73 -17.60 12.45
C SER A 88 -3.83 -18.92 13.21
N PRO A 89 -3.66 -18.94 14.54
CA PRO A 89 -3.84 -20.15 15.34
C PRO A 89 -5.28 -20.66 15.36
N VAL A 90 -6.25 -19.84 14.94
CA VAL A 90 -7.67 -20.21 14.90
C VAL A 90 -7.96 -21.02 13.63
N PRO A 91 -8.54 -22.23 13.74
CA PRO A 91 -8.94 -23.01 12.58
C PRO A 91 -9.98 -22.27 11.74
N CYS A 92 -9.79 -22.24 10.42
CA CYS A 92 -10.73 -21.60 9.50
C CYS A 92 -12.09 -22.30 9.50
N ASN A 93 -13.16 -21.52 9.35
CA ASN A 93 -14.49 -22.02 9.03
C ASN A 93 -14.46 -22.77 7.68
N PRO A 94 -15.19 -23.90 7.53
CA PRO A 94 -15.34 -24.59 6.25
C PRO A 94 -15.85 -23.71 5.10
N SER A 95 -16.56 -22.62 5.39
CA SER A 95 -17.02 -21.66 4.37
C SER A 95 -15.90 -20.84 3.73
N GLY A 96 -14.73 -20.75 4.37
CA GLY A 96 -13.60 -19.95 3.89
C GLY A 96 -13.69 -18.45 4.24
N HIS A 97 -14.88 -17.96 4.61
CA HIS A 97 -15.08 -16.58 5.06
C HIS A 97 -14.38 -16.30 6.39
N TRP A 98 -13.93 -15.06 6.56
CA TRP A 98 -13.19 -14.62 7.75
C TRP A 98 -11.87 -15.35 7.97
N SER A 99 -11.35 -16.04 6.95
CA SER A 99 -10.10 -16.78 7.04
C SER A 99 -8.90 -15.82 7.00
N PRO A 100 -7.72 -16.23 7.50
CA PRO A 100 -6.52 -15.40 7.43
C PRO A 100 -6.20 -14.94 6.00
N ARG A 101 -6.51 -15.79 5.01
CA ARG A 101 -6.22 -15.54 3.60
C ARG A 101 -7.00 -14.37 3.01
N GLU A 102 -8.12 -13.99 3.61
CA GLU A 102 -8.85 -12.79 3.22
C GLU A 102 -8.08 -11.51 3.50
N ALA A 103 -7.02 -11.57 4.34
CA ALA A 103 -6.13 -10.44 4.60
C ALA A 103 -4.88 -10.39 3.70
N GLU A 104 -4.82 -11.23 2.66
CA GLU A 104 -3.74 -11.27 1.66
C GLU A 104 -4.04 -10.29 0.50
N GLY A 105 -3.03 -9.50 0.11
CA GLY A 105 -3.13 -8.59 -1.03
C GLY A 105 -3.59 -7.18 -0.66
N HIS A 106 -4.18 -6.51 -1.65
CA HIS A 106 -4.63 -5.11 -1.52
C HIS A 106 -5.94 -5.07 -0.75
N PRO A 107 -6.21 -4.01 0.04
CA PRO A 107 -7.48 -3.86 0.74
C PRO A 107 -8.64 -3.85 -0.25
N ASP A 108 -9.64 -4.73 -0.12
CA ASP A 108 -10.69 -4.89 -1.12
C ASP A 108 -12.13 -4.74 -0.57
N VAL A 109 -12.25 -4.28 0.67
CA VAL A 109 -13.54 -3.96 1.31
C VAL A 109 -14.13 -2.66 0.74
N GLU A 110 -15.39 -2.72 0.30
CA GLU A 110 -16.08 -1.59 -0.32
C GLU A 110 -16.57 -0.54 0.69
N GLN A 111 -17.09 -0.99 1.84
CA GLN A 111 -17.70 -0.12 2.84
C GLN A 111 -16.98 -0.27 4.18
N PRO A 112 -16.20 0.74 4.62
CA PRO A 112 -15.59 0.72 5.93
C PRO A 112 -16.66 0.85 7.03
N CYS A 113 -16.34 0.31 8.20
CA CYS A 113 -17.21 0.24 9.37
C CYS A 113 -18.47 -0.64 9.22
N GLU A 114 -18.53 -1.46 8.18
CA GLU A 114 -19.51 -2.54 8.03
C GLU A 114 -18.80 -3.90 8.00
N THR A 115 -19.48 -4.95 8.43
CA THR A 115 -18.89 -6.30 8.41
C THR A 115 -18.76 -6.80 6.97
N SER A 116 -17.66 -7.50 6.68
CA SER A 116 -17.36 -8.05 5.37
C SER A 116 -16.87 -9.47 5.47
N VAL A 117 -17.22 -10.31 4.50
CA VAL A 117 -16.69 -11.68 4.40
C VAL A 117 -15.27 -11.75 3.84
N ARG A 118 -14.77 -10.63 3.29
CA ARG A 118 -13.44 -10.46 2.69
C ARG A 118 -12.39 -9.90 3.65
N THR A 119 -12.59 -10.15 4.93
CA THR A 119 -11.66 -9.71 5.97
C THR A 119 -11.25 -10.92 6.78
N TRP A 120 -10.20 -10.83 7.57
CA TRP A 120 -9.95 -11.77 8.64
C TRP A 120 -10.63 -11.30 9.93
N SER A 121 -11.28 -12.21 10.65
CA SER A 121 -11.80 -11.94 12.00
C SER A 121 -11.61 -13.13 12.92
N PRO A 122 -11.12 -12.93 14.16
CA PRO A 122 -10.80 -14.02 15.07
C PRO A 122 -12.01 -14.86 15.50
N ASN A 123 -13.21 -14.27 15.60
CA ASN A 123 -14.41 -14.98 16.05
C ASN A 123 -15.45 -15.26 14.98
N SER A 124 -15.58 -14.40 13.96
CA SER A 124 -16.55 -14.63 12.86
C SER A 124 -16.14 -15.84 12.01
N GLY A 125 -14.83 -16.13 11.93
CA GLY A 125 -14.28 -17.30 11.26
C GLY A 125 -14.22 -18.57 12.10
N ALA A 126 -14.60 -18.55 13.38
CA ALA A 126 -14.42 -19.67 14.29
C ALA A 126 -15.74 -20.39 14.62
N ASN A 127 -15.74 -21.73 14.56
CA ASN A 127 -16.85 -22.52 15.11
C ASN A 127 -16.64 -22.75 16.61
N HIS A 128 -17.17 -21.84 17.43
CA HIS A 128 -17.06 -21.82 18.90
C HIS A 128 -17.61 -23.07 19.62
N ARG A 129 -18.27 -23.99 18.91
CA ARG A 129 -18.87 -25.20 19.49
C ARG A 129 -17.95 -26.43 19.52
N THR A 130 -16.81 -26.42 18.84
CA THR A 130 -16.02 -27.66 18.60
C THR A 130 -14.54 -27.61 18.94
N VAL A 131 -13.94 -26.47 19.27
CA VAL A 131 -12.47 -26.36 19.47
C VAL A 131 -12.15 -25.54 20.74
N PRO A 132 -11.21 -25.97 21.61
CA PRO A 132 -10.78 -25.21 22.79
C PRO A 132 -10.19 -23.84 22.40
N PRO A 133 -10.00 -22.89 23.34
CA PRO A 133 -9.43 -21.58 22.99
C PRO A 133 -7.97 -21.76 22.55
N THR A 134 -7.72 -21.68 21.24
CA THR A 134 -6.37 -21.72 20.65
C THR A 134 -5.63 -20.39 20.79
N CYS A 135 -6.32 -19.35 21.23
CA CYS A 135 -5.75 -18.01 21.34
C CYS A 135 -5.06 -17.83 22.70
N PRO A 136 -3.75 -17.57 22.71
CA PRO A 136 -2.99 -17.49 23.95
C PRO A 136 -3.35 -16.23 24.77
N GLU A 137 -3.78 -16.45 26.01
CA GLU A 137 -3.79 -15.41 27.03
C GLU A 137 -2.34 -14.93 27.31
N PRO A 138 -2.09 -13.63 27.56
CA PRO A 138 -3.07 -12.57 27.76
C PRO A 138 -3.40 -11.76 26.51
N HIS A 139 -2.77 -12.00 25.36
CA HIS A 139 -2.83 -11.08 24.19
C HIS A 139 -3.94 -11.41 23.18
N GLY A 140 -4.64 -12.53 23.34
CA GLY A 140 -5.75 -12.92 22.47
C GLY A 140 -5.28 -13.63 21.19
N CYS A 141 -6.11 -13.60 20.15
CA CYS A 141 -5.80 -14.21 18.87
C CYS A 141 -4.85 -13.30 18.08
N TYR A 142 -4.10 -13.88 17.14
CA TYR A 142 -3.30 -13.09 16.22
C TYR A 142 -3.50 -13.49 14.76
N LEU A 143 -3.30 -12.50 13.89
CA LEU A 143 -3.12 -12.68 12.46
C LEU A 143 -1.64 -12.46 12.16
N GLN A 144 -0.99 -13.46 11.56
CA GLN A 144 0.35 -13.34 11.02
C GLN A 144 0.25 -13.09 9.53
N LEU A 145 0.92 -12.02 9.06
CA LEU A 145 0.99 -11.63 7.66
C LEU A 145 2.45 -11.61 7.21
N GLU A 146 2.76 -12.35 6.16
CA GLU A 146 4.10 -12.48 5.61
C GLU A 146 4.20 -11.77 4.26
N PHE A 147 5.36 -11.17 4.01
CA PHE A 147 5.67 -10.44 2.80
C PHE A 147 6.58 -11.26 1.89
N SER A 148 6.41 -11.12 0.58
CA SER A 148 7.22 -11.85 -0.41
C SER A 148 8.71 -11.52 -0.33
N ASN A 149 9.06 -10.29 0.04
CA ASN A 149 10.45 -9.86 0.20
C ASN A 149 10.68 -9.31 1.60
N ALA A 150 11.72 -9.78 2.28
CA ALA A 150 12.14 -9.16 3.52
C ALA A 150 12.75 -7.78 3.24
N VAL A 151 12.38 -6.76 4.04
CA VAL A 151 12.86 -5.39 3.84
C VAL A 151 13.22 -4.72 5.16
N VAL A 152 14.17 -3.78 5.13
CA VAL A 152 14.34 -2.81 6.21
C VAL A 152 13.19 -1.80 6.10
N PRO A 153 12.23 -1.79 7.04
CA PRO A 153 10.98 -1.06 6.83
C PRO A 153 11.08 0.40 7.28
N GLN A 154 10.39 1.29 6.57
CA GLN A 154 10.19 2.70 6.93
C GLN A 154 8.79 2.93 7.51
N SER A 155 7.79 2.18 7.03
CA SER A 155 6.42 2.27 7.54
C SER A 155 5.66 0.98 7.33
N LEU A 156 4.68 0.76 8.19
CA LEU A 156 3.73 -0.33 8.12
C LEU A 156 2.32 0.28 8.12
N THR A 157 1.47 -0.17 7.21
CA THR A 157 0.06 0.23 7.12
C THR A 157 -0.83 -0.99 7.29
N ILE A 158 -1.88 -0.89 8.12
CA ILE A 158 -2.84 -1.97 8.39
C ILE A 158 -4.24 -1.41 8.16
N TRP A 159 -5.04 -2.12 7.36
CA TRP A 159 -6.44 -1.80 7.10
C TRP A 159 -7.33 -2.64 8.00
N VAL A 160 -7.89 -1.97 9.00
CA VAL A 160 -8.96 -2.52 9.82
C VAL A 160 -10.23 -1.87 9.34
N THR A 161 -11.18 -2.69 8.90
CA THR A 161 -12.37 -2.24 8.18
C THR A 161 -13.63 -2.37 9.01
N PHE A 162 -13.58 -3.09 10.13
CA PHE A 162 -14.67 -3.13 11.09
C PHE A 162 -14.14 -3.24 12.52
N VAL A 163 -14.80 -2.52 13.42
CA VAL A 163 -14.61 -2.58 14.87
C VAL A 163 -15.99 -2.49 15.49
N ASN A 164 -16.36 -3.42 16.38
CA ASN A 164 -17.60 -3.25 17.14
C ASN A 164 -17.45 -2.12 18.16
N THR A 165 -18.17 -1.03 17.92
CA THR A 165 -18.18 0.19 18.77
C THR A 165 -19.24 0.16 19.87
N GLU A 166 -20.06 -0.91 19.97
CA GLU A 166 -21.07 -1.02 21.03
C GLU A 166 -20.47 -1.10 22.45
N ARG A 167 -19.19 -1.47 22.58
CA ARG A 167 -18.49 -1.58 23.87
C ARG A 167 -17.49 -0.46 24.16
N ASP A 168 -16.94 0.20 23.14
CA ASP A 168 -15.96 1.28 23.33
C ASP A 168 -16.06 2.35 22.23
N THR A 169 -16.34 3.59 22.63
CA THR A 169 -16.37 4.76 21.73
C THR A 169 -14.96 5.22 21.30
N SER A 170 -13.90 4.59 21.83
CA SER A 170 -12.50 4.98 21.62
C SER A 170 -11.77 4.20 20.52
N GLY A 171 -12.44 3.28 19.82
CA GLY A 171 -11.84 2.38 18.84
C GLY A 171 -11.31 1.08 19.48
N ALA A 172 -10.73 0.21 18.64
CA ALA A 172 -10.13 -1.06 19.07
C ALA A 172 -8.65 -0.91 19.40
N VAL A 173 -8.12 -1.80 20.24
CA VAL A 173 -6.69 -1.83 20.57
C VAL A 173 -6.06 -3.10 20.02
N VAL A 174 -5.08 -2.94 19.14
CA VAL A 174 -4.25 -4.05 18.66
C VAL A 174 -2.83 -3.93 19.18
N TYR A 175 -2.14 -5.06 19.23
CA TYR A 175 -0.72 -5.11 19.56
C TYR A 175 0.05 -5.70 18.39
N VAL A 176 1.00 -4.94 17.86
CA VAL A 176 1.73 -5.33 16.64
C VAL A 176 3.16 -5.75 16.98
N LYS A 177 3.59 -6.88 16.41
CA LYS A 177 4.98 -7.32 16.41
C LYS A 177 5.53 -7.43 15.00
N LEU A 178 6.80 -7.08 14.84
CA LEU A 178 7.58 -7.32 13.64
C LEU A 178 8.41 -8.60 13.82
N LEU A 179 8.39 -9.47 12.81
CA LEU A 179 9.20 -10.68 12.75
C LEU A 179 10.38 -10.44 11.81
N MET A 180 11.60 -10.49 12.36
CA MET A 180 12.83 -10.26 11.60
C MET A 180 13.43 -11.56 11.06
N VAL A 181 14.15 -11.45 9.94
CA VAL A 181 14.85 -12.59 9.30
C VAL A 181 15.89 -13.22 10.23
N ASN A 182 16.47 -12.43 11.14
CA ASN A 182 17.44 -12.90 12.14
C ASN A 182 16.79 -13.68 13.32
N GLY A 183 15.49 -13.93 13.28
CA GLY A 183 14.72 -14.63 14.31
C GLY A 183 14.35 -13.77 15.52
N LYS A 184 14.68 -12.48 15.54
CA LYS A 184 14.24 -11.56 16.60
C LYS A 184 12.82 -11.07 16.34
N GLU A 185 12.07 -10.87 17.42
CA GLU A 185 10.77 -10.21 17.41
C GLU A 185 10.91 -8.80 18.00
N LEU A 186 10.31 -7.80 17.35
CA LEU A 186 10.23 -6.43 17.89
C LEU A 186 8.77 -6.05 18.10
N SER A 187 8.43 -5.65 19.32
CA SER A 187 7.11 -5.12 19.63
C SER A 187 7.01 -3.64 19.26
N LEU A 188 5.92 -3.26 18.60
CA LEU A 188 5.54 -1.87 18.35
C LEU A 188 4.57 -1.31 19.40
N GLY A 189 4.30 -2.05 20.48
CA GLY A 189 3.34 -1.67 21.51
C GLY A 189 1.88 -1.74 21.04
N THR A 190 1.01 -1.13 21.85
CA THR A 190 -0.44 -1.05 21.60
C THR A 190 -0.75 0.11 20.67
N GLN A 191 -1.64 -0.14 19.71
CA GLN A 191 -2.07 0.83 18.71
C GLN A 191 -3.59 0.96 18.76
N ASN A 192 -4.08 2.19 18.75
CA ASN A 192 -5.52 2.48 18.65
C ASN A 192 -5.92 2.50 17.19
N ILE A 193 -7.05 1.87 16.87
CA ILE A 193 -7.51 1.68 15.50
C ILE A 193 -8.97 2.10 15.35
N PHE A 194 -9.27 2.65 14.18
CA PHE A 194 -10.60 3.02 13.71
C PHE A 194 -10.91 2.28 12.40
N CYS A 195 -12.18 2.03 12.12
CA CYS A 195 -12.62 1.26 10.96
C CYS A 195 -12.64 2.07 9.64
N ASP A 196 -12.59 3.41 9.71
CA ASP A 196 -12.69 4.33 8.58
C ASP A 196 -11.32 4.89 8.13
N VAL A 197 -10.26 4.65 8.92
CA VAL A 197 -8.91 5.16 8.64
C VAL A 197 -7.87 4.06 8.83
N PRO A 198 -7.01 3.78 7.83
CA PRO A 198 -5.94 2.79 7.99
C PRO A 198 -4.91 3.24 9.05
N LEU A 199 -4.43 2.29 9.84
CA LEU A 199 -3.36 2.53 10.81
C LEU A 199 -2.01 2.54 10.09
N THR A 200 -1.35 3.69 10.00
CA THR A 200 0.03 3.81 9.50
C THR A 200 1.01 4.06 10.64
N ILE A 201 1.91 3.12 10.87
CA ILE A 201 3.00 3.21 11.85
C ILE A 201 4.30 3.58 11.13
N LYS A 202 4.93 4.68 11.56
CA LYS A 202 6.30 5.01 11.12
C LYS A 202 7.31 4.22 11.91
N LEU A 203 8.27 3.65 11.20
CA LEU A 203 9.27 2.74 11.74
C LEU A 203 10.63 3.41 11.62
N ASP A 204 11.26 3.71 12.76
CA ASP A 204 12.60 4.31 12.77
C ASP A 204 13.63 3.22 12.50
N ASN A 205 14.40 3.41 11.43
CA ASN A 205 15.45 2.48 11.02
C ASN A 205 16.59 2.38 12.03
N LYS A 206 16.74 3.35 12.95
CA LYS A 206 17.72 3.27 14.05
C LYS A 206 17.34 2.24 15.08
N ASP A 207 16.05 2.06 15.32
CA ASP A 207 15.52 1.11 16.29
C ASP A 207 15.36 -0.28 15.67
N ILE A 208 15.17 -0.34 14.34
CA ILE A 208 15.02 -1.58 13.58
C ILE A 208 16.32 -1.94 12.87
N ASN A 209 17.16 -2.73 13.54
CA ASN A 209 18.40 -3.24 12.97
C ASN A 209 18.20 -4.61 12.29
N GLY A 210 17.45 -4.63 11.19
CA GLY A 210 17.25 -5.85 10.41
C GLY A 210 16.13 -5.77 9.39
N GLU A 211 16.07 -6.80 8.54
CA GLU A 211 14.97 -6.99 7.59
C GLU A 211 13.79 -7.68 8.27
N VAL A 212 12.60 -7.16 8.02
CA VAL A 212 11.33 -7.69 8.48
C VAL A 212 10.70 -8.47 7.33
N PHE A 213 10.31 -9.71 7.60
CA PHE A 213 9.66 -10.59 6.61
C PHE A 213 8.18 -10.81 6.91
N ALA A 214 7.74 -10.57 8.14
CA ALA A 214 6.36 -10.76 8.56
C ALA A 214 5.99 -9.87 9.74
N ILE A 215 4.69 -9.75 9.99
CA ILE A 215 4.12 -9.11 11.19
C ILE A 215 3.14 -10.04 11.88
N GLN A 216 2.93 -9.82 13.17
CA GLN A 216 1.83 -10.41 13.93
C GLN A 216 0.99 -9.31 14.55
N ILE A 217 -0.30 -9.36 14.28
CA ILE A 217 -1.30 -8.42 14.80
C ILE A 217 -2.14 -9.17 15.83
N TYR A 218 -1.93 -8.87 17.10
CA TYR A 218 -2.67 -9.45 18.22
C TYR A 218 -3.88 -8.58 18.54
N THR A 219 -5.01 -9.22 18.81
CA THR A 219 -6.23 -8.55 19.25
C THR A 219 -6.95 -9.38 20.31
N LYS A 220 -7.47 -8.69 21.34
CA LYS A 220 -8.46 -9.24 22.26
C LYS A 220 -9.88 -8.93 21.82
N ASP A 221 -10.02 -7.97 20.91
CA ASP A 221 -11.30 -7.54 20.38
C ASP A 221 -11.77 -8.61 19.39
N ASN A 222 -12.68 -9.40 19.92
CA ASN A 222 -13.35 -10.51 19.27
C ASN A 222 -14.19 -10.09 18.06
N GLU A 223 -14.39 -8.78 17.84
CA GLU A 223 -15.26 -8.21 16.81
C GLU A 223 -14.52 -7.10 16.07
N LEU A 224 -13.31 -7.44 15.61
CA LEU A 224 -12.46 -6.65 14.72
C LEU A 224 -12.28 -7.41 13.41
N GLU A 225 -12.23 -6.69 12.29
CA GLU A 225 -11.98 -7.23 10.96
C GLU A 225 -10.77 -6.55 10.31
N ILE A 226 -9.80 -7.34 9.85
CA ILE A 226 -8.58 -6.87 9.17
C ILE A 226 -8.64 -7.28 7.70
N ASP A 227 -8.47 -6.32 6.81
CA ASP A 227 -8.57 -6.49 5.35
C ASP A 227 -7.20 -6.62 4.68
N ALA A 228 -6.20 -5.86 5.13
CA ALA A 228 -4.88 -5.92 4.51
C ALA A 228 -3.77 -5.37 5.41
N ALA A 229 -2.52 -5.66 5.04
CA ALA A 229 -1.37 -4.93 5.53
C ALA A 229 -0.33 -4.71 4.42
N MET A 230 0.35 -3.58 4.49
CA MET A 230 1.35 -3.12 3.52
C MET A 230 2.60 -2.66 4.26
N ILE A 231 3.77 -3.07 3.77
CA ILE A 231 5.06 -2.63 4.29
C ILE A 231 5.82 -1.84 3.22
N ASN A 232 6.37 -0.71 3.62
CA ASN A 232 7.24 0.11 2.78
C ASN A 232 8.66 0.01 3.30
N SER A 233 9.62 -0.24 2.40
CA SER A 233 11.04 -0.21 2.75
C SER A 233 11.53 1.22 2.99
N VAL A 234 12.75 1.34 3.50
CA VAL A 234 13.51 2.59 3.39
C VAL A 234 13.80 2.96 1.92
N PRO A 235 14.06 4.24 1.61
CA PRO A 235 14.46 4.68 0.27
C PRO A 235 15.76 4.01 -0.17
N ASN A 236 15.95 3.87 -1.49
CA ASN A 236 17.08 3.16 -2.08
C ASN A 236 17.20 1.69 -1.61
N SER A 237 16.08 0.98 -1.56
CA SER A 237 16.06 -0.44 -1.26
C SER A 237 16.99 -1.20 -2.21
N PRO A 238 17.81 -2.16 -1.71
CA PRO A 238 18.66 -3.00 -2.55
C PRO A 238 17.89 -3.71 -3.67
N LEU A 239 16.64 -4.11 -3.39
CA LEU A 239 15.74 -4.77 -4.35
C LEU A 239 15.29 -3.83 -5.49
N CYS A 240 15.32 -2.52 -5.25
CA CYS A 240 14.97 -1.49 -6.22
C CYS A 240 16.19 -0.80 -6.84
N ALA A 241 17.41 -1.12 -6.39
CA ALA A 241 18.63 -0.43 -6.82
C ALA A 241 18.98 -0.70 -8.29
N SER A 242 18.76 -1.94 -8.76
CA SER A 242 19.02 -2.34 -10.15
C SER A 242 17.90 -1.96 -11.13
N CYS A 243 16.75 -1.51 -10.63
CA CYS A 243 15.60 -1.20 -11.47
C CYS A 243 15.88 0.02 -12.37
N LYS A 244 15.63 -0.15 -13.67
CA LYS A 244 15.82 0.90 -14.68
C LYS A 244 14.60 1.80 -14.72
N PRO A 245 14.75 3.12 -14.54
CA PRO A 245 13.62 4.02 -14.62
C PRO A 245 13.10 4.08 -16.06
N ILE A 246 11.81 4.34 -16.21
CA ILE A 246 11.21 4.57 -17.54
C ILE A 246 11.73 5.90 -18.09
N HIS A 247 11.90 5.97 -19.41
CA HIS A 247 12.35 7.16 -20.11
C HIS A 247 11.30 7.67 -21.10
N TYR A 248 11.09 8.98 -21.11
CA TYR A 248 10.32 9.67 -22.13
C TYR A 248 11.25 10.14 -23.25
N LYS A 249 10.86 9.87 -24.50
CA LYS A 249 11.55 10.37 -25.68
C LYS A 249 10.83 11.63 -26.17
N VAL A 250 11.53 12.76 -26.14
CA VAL A 250 11.02 14.05 -26.61
C VAL A 250 11.56 14.35 -28.00
N LEU A 251 10.65 14.75 -28.88
CA LEU A 251 10.90 15.03 -30.30
C LEU A 251 10.26 16.38 -30.63
N ARG A 252 10.99 17.23 -31.35
CA ARG A 252 10.46 18.45 -31.95
C ARG A 252 9.88 18.14 -33.34
N ASP A 253 8.75 18.75 -33.66
CA ASP A 253 8.15 18.74 -35.00
C ASP A 253 7.75 20.17 -35.39
N PRO A 254 8.42 20.81 -36.37
CA PRO A 254 9.51 20.27 -37.19
C PRO A 254 10.82 20.09 -36.41
N PRO A 255 11.68 19.13 -36.78
CA PRO A 255 12.96 18.92 -36.12
C PRO A 255 13.94 20.07 -36.42
N VAL A 256 14.79 20.43 -35.47
CA VAL A 256 15.92 21.34 -35.70
C VAL A 256 17.06 20.57 -36.36
N GLU A 257 17.69 21.17 -37.36
CA GLU A 257 18.74 20.53 -38.15
C GLU A 257 19.94 20.15 -37.26
N GLY A 258 20.28 18.85 -37.22
CA GLY A 258 21.36 18.32 -36.37
C GLY A 258 20.97 18.02 -34.92
N GLU A 259 19.70 18.16 -34.53
CA GLU A 259 19.23 17.86 -33.18
C GLU A 259 18.89 16.38 -32.98
N PHE A 260 19.24 15.84 -31.81
CA PHE A 260 18.93 14.47 -31.41
C PHE A 260 17.76 14.44 -30.40
N PRO A 261 16.97 13.34 -30.36
CA PRO A 261 15.89 13.20 -29.39
C PRO A 261 16.42 13.31 -27.96
N SER A 262 15.73 14.09 -27.13
CA SER A 262 16.03 14.17 -25.70
C SER A 262 15.36 13.00 -24.95
N PHE A 263 16.10 12.36 -24.04
CA PHE A 263 15.57 11.30 -23.19
C PHE A 263 15.47 11.81 -21.75
N ILE A 264 14.27 11.76 -21.19
CA ILE A 264 13.99 12.26 -19.84
C ILE A 264 13.60 11.08 -18.97
N SER A 265 14.31 10.89 -17.87
CA SER A 265 13.92 9.89 -16.87
C SER A 265 12.63 10.32 -16.16
N ASN A 266 11.72 9.36 -15.94
CA ASN A 266 10.51 9.56 -15.14
C ASN A 266 10.80 9.95 -13.67
N LEU A 267 12.06 9.91 -13.23
CA LEU A 267 12.49 10.42 -11.94
C LEU A 267 12.72 11.94 -11.93
N HIS A 268 13.19 12.51 -13.05
CA HIS A 268 13.52 13.95 -13.16
C HIS A 268 12.33 14.79 -13.61
N ARG A 269 11.37 14.20 -14.34
CA ARG A 269 10.03 14.74 -14.68
C ARG A 269 9.98 16.11 -15.37
N ARG A 270 11.10 16.80 -15.58
CA ARG A 270 11.14 18.16 -16.13
C ARG A 270 12.12 18.25 -17.29
N TYR A 271 11.73 18.99 -18.33
CA TYR A 271 12.58 19.31 -19.47
C TYR A 271 12.35 20.74 -19.91
N THR A 272 13.43 21.44 -20.20
CA THR A 272 13.38 22.81 -20.70
C THR A 272 13.95 22.80 -22.12
N ASP A 273 13.08 23.15 -23.05
CA ASP A 273 13.36 23.41 -24.44
C ASP A 273 13.85 24.88 -24.56
N THR A 274 15.03 25.09 -25.14
CA THR A 274 15.63 26.41 -25.42
C THR A 274 15.95 26.58 -26.90
#